data_AF-A0A935VJJ0-F1
#
_entry.id   AF-A0A935VJJ0-F1
#
_cell.length_a   1.000
_cell.length_b   1.000
_cell.length_c   1.000
_cell.angle_alpha   90.00
_cell.angle_beta   90.00
_cell.angle_gamma   90.00
#
_symmetry.space_group_name_H-M   'P 1'
#
loop_
_entity.id
_entity.type
_entity.pdbx_description
1 polymer ?
#
loop_
_entity_poly.entity_id
_entity_poly.type
_entity_poly.pdbx_seq_one_letter_code
_entity_poly.pdbx_strand_id
1 'polypeptide(L)'
;MLIVQFTFWRVSKDSTLLTDKFVWRESSFQTIGLKTGWSQAHFNQFKNDKYQFVKYNKLLRRFDFNNNVHSIRAQNGMYPYIGPVGITYAFNLHVLSNWGCAPDGWNFAVFDSISGEPQPVVSINYPLAGPGTYSNCVCVDNQVLYVYSFGQSNYCGFSNWQNTMEAFINAISPNHYVLAYTMGALSANYAQVESYSNSLYNAFESFGAVNIRTTKDTIPMIIFGKKGMLAGQAHEVRGLKKSDNITLEDSIKTRWNSGYIASEIIGPSFKWKSLHWQLKQFDINPGDTTILKLVGIKANGQKDTLVSFVKDSTDVLALYNYVDATIYPNLQLVALMKDNIHRTSPQLRKWQVLYDQAPECAINPLKGFAAINDTLMEGDQVRYKIPIENIGKVTFLDSLVFTY
;
A
#
# COMPACT_ATOMS: atom_id res chain seq x y z
N MET A 1 26.29 -31.97 7.05
CA MET A 1 25.68 -30.67 7.41
C MET A 1 26.70 -29.59 7.08
N LEU A 2 26.47 -28.78 6.03
CA LEU A 2 27.37 -27.66 5.73
C LEU A 2 27.15 -26.59 6.80
N ILE A 3 28.21 -26.21 7.52
CA ILE A 3 28.16 -25.10 8.47
C ILE A 3 28.02 -23.81 7.66
N VAL A 4 26.95 -23.05 7.93
CA VAL A 4 26.75 -21.71 7.38
C VAL A 4 27.17 -20.71 8.45
N GLN A 5 28.16 -19.88 8.16
CA GLN A 5 28.61 -18.84 9.07
C GLN A 5 28.18 -17.46 8.54
N PHE A 6 27.54 -16.67 9.38
CA PHE A 6 27.14 -15.30 9.08
C PHE A 6 28.10 -14.32 9.73
N THR A 7 28.62 -13.38 8.95
CA THR A 7 29.49 -12.31 9.46
C THR A 7 28.84 -10.96 9.18
N PHE A 8 28.76 -10.13 10.20
CA PHE A 8 28.25 -8.76 10.12
C PHE A 8 29.37 -7.80 10.51
N TRP A 9 29.57 -6.74 9.75
CA TRP A 9 30.54 -5.71 10.07
C TRP A 9 29.97 -4.33 9.78
N ARG A 10 30.53 -3.33 10.48
CA ARG A 10 30.18 -1.93 10.29
C ARG A 10 31.42 -1.06 10.35
N VAL A 11 31.45 0.00 9.54
CA VAL A 11 32.53 0.99 9.52
C VAL A 11 31.93 2.38 9.59
N SER A 12 32.59 3.28 10.32
CA SER A 12 32.32 4.71 10.30
C SER A 12 33.65 5.45 10.26
N LYS A 13 33.66 6.67 9.74
CA LYS A 13 34.81 7.56 9.89
C LYS A 13 34.96 7.85 11.38
N ASP A 14 36.19 7.78 11.88
CA ASP A 14 36.47 8.14 13.26
C ASP A 14 36.12 9.62 13.51
N SER A 15 35.59 9.92 14.70
CA SER A 15 35.16 11.28 15.04
C SER A 15 36.39 12.12 15.36
N THR A 16 36.74 13.03 14.44
CA THR A 16 37.89 13.93 14.61
C THR A 16 37.51 15.25 15.30
N LEU A 17 36.21 15.57 15.35
CA LEU A 17 35.64 16.75 15.99
C LEU A 17 34.53 16.35 16.97
N LEU A 18 34.33 17.14 18.03
CA LEU A 18 33.27 16.94 19.03
C LEU A 18 31.84 16.98 18.44
N THR A 19 31.68 17.58 17.26
CA THR A 19 30.40 17.65 16.53
C THR A 19 30.21 16.53 15.51
N ASP A 20 31.23 15.69 15.28
CA ASP A 20 31.14 14.60 14.32
C ASP A 20 30.17 13.53 14.83
N LYS A 21 29.20 13.16 13.99
CA LYS A 21 28.32 12.02 14.24
C LYS A 21 28.85 10.80 13.50
N PHE A 22 28.87 9.65 14.16
CA PHE A 22 29.17 8.38 13.50
C PHE A 22 28.08 8.04 12.47
N VAL A 23 28.46 8.11 11.18
CA VAL A 23 27.65 7.59 10.08
C VAL A 23 28.11 6.16 9.81
N TRP A 24 27.35 5.18 10.29
CA TRP A 24 27.70 3.76 10.14
C TRP A 24 27.29 3.25 8.75
N ARG A 25 28.24 2.64 8.04
CA ARG A 25 28.00 1.74 6.91
C ARG A 25 28.06 0.31 7.42
N GLU A 26 27.05 -0.50 7.08
CA GLU A 26 26.92 -1.88 7.53
C GLU A 26 26.97 -2.81 6.32
N SER A 27 27.60 -3.96 6.47
CA SER A 27 27.60 -5.01 5.45
C SER A 27 27.66 -6.39 6.10
N SER A 28 27.27 -7.41 5.35
CA SER A 28 27.27 -8.79 5.81
C SER A 28 27.58 -9.75 4.68
N PHE A 29 28.16 -10.90 5.02
CA PHE A 29 28.36 -12.00 4.09
C PHE A 29 28.16 -13.33 4.80
N GLN A 30 28.05 -14.39 4.01
CA GLN A 30 27.97 -15.76 4.52
C GLN A 30 28.93 -16.68 3.76
N THR A 31 29.43 -17.70 4.44
CA THR A 31 30.28 -18.73 3.84
C THR A 31 29.52 -20.05 3.76
N ILE A 32 29.55 -20.68 2.59
CA ILE A 32 28.90 -21.99 2.33
C ILE A 32 29.87 -22.84 1.48
N GLY A 33 30.81 -23.50 2.16
CA GLY A 33 31.85 -24.28 1.50
C GLY A 33 32.57 -23.45 0.42
N LEU A 34 32.67 -23.99 -0.79
CA LEU A 34 33.33 -23.36 -1.95
C LEU A 34 32.36 -22.66 -2.91
N LYS A 35 31.09 -22.47 -2.52
CA LYS A 35 30.07 -21.88 -3.40
C LYS A 35 30.19 -20.35 -3.45
N THR A 36 29.92 -19.77 -4.61
CA THR A 36 29.87 -18.31 -4.86
C THR A 36 28.45 -17.89 -5.26
N GLY A 37 28.10 -16.65 -4.92
CA GLY A 37 26.80 -16.08 -5.25
C GLY A 37 26.35 -15.01 -4.27
N TRP A 38 25.05 -14.78 -4.23
CA TRP A 38 24.38 -13.80 -3.39
C TRP A 38 23.31 -14.47 -2.53
N SER A 39 23.09 -13.97 -1.32
CA SER A 39 22.04 -14.49 -0.45
C SER A 39 21.73 -13.56 0.70
N GLN A 40 20.48 -13.61 1.14
CA GLN A 40 20.05 -13.16 2.45
C GLN A 40 19.32 -14.33 3.13
N ALA A 41 19.80 -14.74 4.30
CA ALA A 41 19.26 -15.86 5.07
C ALA A 41 19.15 -15.55 6.59
N HIS A 42 19.56 -14.36 7.01
CA HIS A 42 19.37 -13.85 8.35
C HIS A 42 18.51 -12.58 8.31
N PHE A 43 17.58 -12.41 9.28
CA PHE A 43 16.56 -11.34 9.24
C PHE A 43 17.15 -9.93 9.06
N ASN A 44 18.30 -9.64 9.66
CA ASN A 44 18.95 -8.33 9.51
C ASN A 44 19.47 -8.03 8.10
N GLN A 45 19.65 -9.04 7.26
CA GLN A 45 20.14 -8.86 5.89
C GLN A 45 19.06 -8.31 4.95
N PHE A 46 17.77 -8.51 5.26
CA PHE A 46 16.66 -7.96 4.48
C PHE A 46 16.45 -6.45 4.70
N LYS A 47 17.19 -5.82 5.63
CA LYS A 47 17.01 -4.40 6.02
C LYS A 47 16.98 -3.44 4.81
N ASN A 48 17.80 -3.69 3.80
CA ASN A 48 17.99 -2.80 2.65
C ASN A 48 17.13 -3.18 1.43
N ASP A 49 16.26 -4.18 1.56
CA ASP A 49 15.32 -4.53 0.51
C ASP A 49 14.27 -3.43 0.30
N LYS A 50 13.55 -3.52 -0.82
CA LYS A 50 12.43 -2.64 -1.12
C LYS A 50 11.12 -3.30 -0.69
N TYR A 51 10.24 -2.51 -0.10
CA TYR A 51 8.99 -2.97 0.50
C TYR A 51 7.81 -2.17 -0.03
N GLN A 52 6.70 -2.86 -0.32
CA GLN A 52 5.43 -2.22 -0.64
C GLN A 52 4.28 -2.97 0.05
N PHE A 53 3.49 -2.25 0.85
CA PHE A 53 2.41 -2.80 1.70
C PHE A 53 2.84 -3.92 2.67
N VAL A 54 4.15 -4.13 2.80
CA VAL A 54 4.80 -4.97 3.81
C VAL A 54 5.78 -4.08 4.56
N LYS A 55 5.99 -4.32 5.85
CA LYS A 55 6.90 -3.59 6.72
C LYS A 55 7.96 -4.52 7.27
N TYR A 56 9.23 -4.12 7.16
CA TYR A 56 10.34 -4.71 7.89
C TYR A 56 10.27 -4.32 9.37
N ASN A 57 9.72 -5.20 10.21
CA ASN A 57 9.62 -4.96 11.65
C ASN A 57 10.87 -5.45 12.37
N LYS A 58 11.84 -4.56 12.55
CA LYS A 58 13.12 -4.85 13.21
C LYS A 58 12.96 -5.34 14.66
N LEU A 59 12.02 -4.76 15.42
CA LEU A 59 11.82 -5.09 16.84
C LEU A 59 11.30 -6.51 17.01
N LEU A 60 10.29 -6.88 16.21
CA LEU A 60 9.67 -8.22 16.26
C LEU A 60 10.36 -9.25 15.36
N ARG A 61 11.37 -8.84 14.59
CA ARG A 61 12.12 -9.66 13.62
C ARG A 61 11.21 -10.41 12.65
N ARG A 62 10.22 -9.70 12.10
CA ARG A 62 9.22 -10.25 11.18
C ARG A 62 8.79 -9.23 10.13
N PHE A 63 8.10 -9.72 9.11
CA PHE A 63 7.38 -8.90 8.15
C PHE A 63 5.92 -8.75 8.59
N ASP A 64 5.36 -7.55 8.50
CA ASP A 64 3.95 -7.25 8.80
C ASP A 64 3.31 -6.57 7.58
N PHE A 65 2.05 -6.87 7.24
CA PHE A 65 1.35 -6.03 6.27
C PHE A 65 1.13 -4.62 6.85
N ASN A 66 1.30 -3.59 6.03
CA ASN A 66 1.26 -2.20 6.48
C ASN A 66 -0.18 -1.72 6.62
N ASN A 67 -0.79 -1.87 7.80
CA ASN A 67 -2.12 -1.36 8.08
C ASN A 67 -2.08 0.12 8.46
N ASN A 68 -2.77 0.95 7.69
CA ASN A 68 -2.95 2.39 7.93
C ASN A 68 -4.26 2.65 8.66
N VAL A 69 -4.39 3.82 9.25
CA VAL A 69 -5.65 4.31 9.84
C VAL A 69 -6.08 5.52 9.03
N HIS A 70 -7.26 5.46 8.43
CA HIS A 70 -7.89 6.59 7.74
C HIS A 70 -8.90 7.25 8.67
N SER A 71 -8.83 8.57 8.82
CA SER A 71 -9.77 9.32 9.67
C SER A 71 -11.02 9.70 8.88
N ILE A 72 -12.19 9.52 9.49
CA ILE A 72 -13.49 9.95 8.98
C ILE A 72 -14.02 11.05 9.87
N ARG A 73 -14.50 12.14 9.26
CA ARG A 73 -15.27 13.17 9.97
C ARG A 73 -16.49 13.54 9.16
N ALA A 74 -17.65 13.55 9.79
CA ALA A 74 -18.90 14.01 9.20
C ALA A 74 -19.52 15.08 10.08
N GLN A 75 -19.92 16.19 9.48
CA GLN A 75 -20.69 17.24 10.11
C GLN A 75 -22.06 17.31 9.46
N ASN A 76 -23.11 17.33 10.26
CA ASN A 76 -24.47 17.37 9.76
C ASN A 76 -25.34 18.33 10.57
N GLY A 77 -26.37 18.86 9.93
CA GLY A 77 -27.36 19.75 10.49
C GLY A 77 -28.48 19.94 9.46
N MET A 78 -29.31 20.95 9.66
CA MET A 78 -30.40 21.25 8.73
C MET A 78 -30.36 22.67 8.24
N TYR A 79 -30.67 22.86 6.96
CA TYR A 79 -30.89 24.20 6.44
C TYR A 79 -32.18 24.81 7.02
N PRO A 80 -32.19 26.10 7.42
CA PRO A 80 -31.10 27.07 7.36
C PRO A 80 -30.24 27.16 8.65
N TYR A 81 -30.45 26.29 9.65
CA TYR A 81 -29.69 26.29 10.91
C TYR A 81 -28.20 25.94 10.73
N ILE A 82 -27.89 25.20 9.66
CA ILE A 82 -26.56 25.06 9.11
C ILE A 82 -26.56 25.57 7.67
N GLY A 83 -25.52 26.31 7.28
CA GLY A 83 -25.36 26.72 5.89
C GLY A 83 -25.14 25.51 4.98
N PRO A 84 -25.44 25.60 3.66
CA PRO A 84 -25.25 24.49 2.74
C PRO A 84 -23.81 23.96 2.72
N VAL A 85 -22.84 24.81 3.00
CA VAL A 85 -21.41 24.45 3.08
C VAL A 85 -20.99 23.77 4.40
N GLY A 86 -21.91 23.61 5.35
CA GLY A 86 -21.63 23.03 6.66
C GLY A 86 -22.02 21.56 6.80
N ILE A 87 -22.81 21.02 5.86
CA ILE A 87 -23.07 19.57 5.78
C ILE A 87 -21.92 18.95 4.99
N THR A 88 -20.97 18.33 5.70
CA THR A 88 -19.71 17.89 5.11
C THR A 88 -19.32 16.49 5.52
N TYR A 89 -18.59 15.81 4.64
CA TYR A 89 -17.88 14.58 4.93
C TYR A 89 -16.43 14.72 4.47
N ALA A 90 -15.51 14.43 5.39
CA ALA A 90 -14.06 14.46 5.18
C ALA A 90 -13.40 13.10 5.44
N PHE A 91 -12.41 12.79 4.60
CA PHE A 91 -11.54 11.62 4.66
C PHE A 91 -10.09 12.08 4.78
N ASN A 92 -9.35 11.62 5.81
CA ASN A 92 -7.96 12.04 6.05
C ASN A 92 -7.78 13.58 6.03
N LEU A 93 -8.68 14.30 6.69
CA LEU A 93 -8.73 15.78 6.74
C LEU A 93 -9.08 16.48 5.41
N HIS A 94 -9.30 15.73 4.32
CA HIS A 94 -9.77 16.28 3.05
C HIS A 94 -11.29 16.18 2.96
N VAL A 95 -11.97 17.31 2.76
CA VAL A 95 -13.42 17.33 2.51
C VAL A 95 -13.70 16.74 1.14
N LEU A 96 -14.42 15.63 1.09
CA LEU A 96 -14.78 14.93 -0.16
C LEU A 96 -16.21 15.21 -0.62
N SER A 97 -17.07 15.64 0.31
CA SER A 97 -18.43 16.03 0.00
C SER A 97 -18.81 17.22 0.87
N ASN A 98 -19.44 18.18 0.20
CA ASN A 98 -20.05 19.34 0.78
C ASN A 98 -21.44 19.45 0.16
N TRP A 99 -22.49 19.40 0.99
CA TRP A 99 -23.87 19.22 0.53
C TRP A 99 -24.09 17.87 -0.20
N GLY A 100 -25.22 17.71 -0.86
CA GLY A 100 -25.55 16.52 -1.66
C GLY A 100 -26.54 16.81 -2.77
N CYS A 101 -26.70 15.85 -3.68
CA CYS A 101 -27.49 16.03 -4.89
C CYS A 101 -28.99 15.71 -4.72
N ALA A 102 -29.39 15.20 -3.56
CA ALA A 102 -30.75 14.74 -3.30
C ALA A 102 -31.31 15.22 -1.95
N PRO A 103 -31.73 16.51 -1.84
CA PRO A 103 -32.24 17.04 -0.58
C PRO A 103 -33.49 16.30 -0.09
N ASP A 104 -33.71 16.41 1.22
CA ASP A 104 -34.76 15.75 2.00
C ASP A 104 -34.68 14.23 1.92
N GLY A 105 -33.50 13.72 2.27
CA GLY A 105 -33.16 12.30 2.23
C GLY A 105 -31.84 12.02 2.93
N TRP A 106 -30.98 11.22 2.29
CA TRP A 106 -29.70 10.75 2.82
C TRP A 106 -28.59 10.84 1.79
N ASN A 107 -27.39 11.13 2.29
CA ASN A 107 -26.13 10.88 1.60
C ASN A 107 -25.44 9.67 2.21
N PHE A 108 -24.82 8.85 1.36
CA PHE A 108 -24.02 7.70 1.78
C PHE A 108 -22.63 7.77 1.17
N ALA A 109 -21.58 7.65 1.98
CA ALA A 109 -20.23 7.32 1.52
C ALA A 109 -19.93 5.85 1.85
N VAL A 110 -19.45 5.10 0.87
CA VAL A 110 -19.08 3.68 1.02
C VAL A 110 -17.56 3.57 0.86
N PHE A 111 -16.94 2.74 1.70
CA PHE A 111 -15.49 2.56 1.70
C PHE A 111 -15.13 1.10 1.48
N ASP A 112 -14.06 0.89 0.72
CA ASP A 112 -13.53 -0.44 0.49
C ASP A 112 -13.12 -1.11 1.81
N SER A 113 -13.50 -2.38 1.95
CA SER A 113 -13.30 -3.16 3.18
C SER A 113 -11.83 -3.48 3.53
N ILE A 114 -10.91 -3.31 2.57
CA ILE A 114 -9.50 -3.66 2.69
C ILE A 114 -8.63 -2.39 2.74
N SER A 115 -8.73 -1.54 1.72
CA SER A 115 -7.93 -0.32 1.58
C SER A 115 -8.48 0.81 2.45
N GLY A 116 -9.76 0.79 2.81
CA GLY A 116 -10.42 1.90 3.50
C GLY A 116 -10.66 3.12 2.61
N GLU A 117 -10.36 3.05 1.32
CA GLU A 117 -10.55 4.15 0.38
C GLU A 117 -12.04 4.36 0.06
N PRO A 118 -12.50 5.62 -0.07
CA PRO A 118 -13.87 5.93 -0.43
C PRO A 118 -14.17 5.59 -1.89
N GLN A 119 -15.36 5.06 -2.14
CA GLN A 119 -15.79 4.71 -3.49
C GLN A 119 -16.15 5.97 -4.30
N PRO A 120 -15.61 6.12 -5.53
CA PRO A 120 -16.01 7.20 -6.42
C PRO A 120 -17.41 6.97 -6.97
N VAL A 121 -18.17 8.06 -7.13
CA VAL A 121 -19.54 8.08 -7.61
C VAL A 121 -19.62 8.99 -8.83
N VAL A 122 -20.07 8.42 -9.95
CA VAL A 122 -20.30 9.13 -11.22
C VAL A 122 -21.67 8.75 -11.78
N SER A 123 -22.19 9.58 -12.68
CA SER A 123 -23.38 9.20 -13.44
C SER A 123 -23.07 8.04 -14.39
N ILE A 124 -24.07 7.22 -14.69
CA ILE A 124 -24.00 6.22 -15.77
C ILE A 124 -23.74 6.86 -17.15
N ASN A 125 -24.03 8.16 -17.29
CA ASN A 125 -23.82 8.95 -18.51
C ASN A 125 -22.57 9.85 -18.44
N TYR A 126 -21.61 9.54 -17.57
CA TYR A 126 -20.38 10.34 -17.41
C TYR A 126 -19.74 10.68 -18.78
N PRO A 127 -19.41 11.95 -19.07
CA PRO A 127 -19.25 13.05 -18.11
C PRO A 127 -20.53 13.84 -17.77
N LEU A 128 -21.71 13.49 -18.29
CA LEU A 128 -22.93 14.23 -17.96
C LEU A 128 -23.50 13.82 -16.59
N ALA A 129 -24.14 14.76 -15.91
CA ALA A 129 -24.94 14.54 -14.71
C ALA A 129 -26.16 13.66 -15.00
N GLY A 130 -26.75 13.09 -13.94
CA GLY A 130 -27.95 12.27 -14.02
C GLY A 130 -27.95 11.11 -13.01
N PRO A 131 -28.60 9.98 -13.31
CA PRO A 131 -28.61 8.82 -12.43
C PRO A 131 -27.20 8.23 -12.29
N GLY A 132 -26.84 7.83 -11.08
CA GLY A 132 -25.73 6.91 -10.81
C GLY A 132 -26.16 5.46 -10.93
N THR A 133 -25.22 4.54 -10.70
CA THR A 133 -25.41 3.07 -10.85
C THR A 133 -26.60 2.52 -10.08
N TYR A 134 -26.96 3.12 -8.95
CA TYR A 134 -28.05 2.67 -8.08
C TYR A 134 -29.26 3.61 -8.12
N SER A 135 -29.41 4.36 -9.21
CA SER A 135 -30.44 5.41 -9.34
C SER A 135 -30.35 6.48 -8.24
N ASN A 136 -29.16 6.66 -7.67
CA ASN A 136 -28.83 7.83 -6.86
C ASN A 136 -28.65 9.05 -7.77
N CYS A 137 -28.83 10.26 -7.23
CA CYS A 137 -28.64 11.46 -8.01
C CYS A 137 -27.17 11.90 -8.04
N VAL A 138 -26.66 12.18 -9.25
CA VAL A 138 -25.36 12.84 -9.50
C VAL A 138 -25.65 14.12 -10.27
N CYS A 139 -25.50 15.27 -9.61
CA CYS A 139 -26.01 16.57 -10.07
C CYS A 139 -24.93 17.49 -10.66
N VAL A 140 -23.76 16.95 -10.99
CA VAL A 140 -22.62 17.71 -11.50
C VAL A 140 -22.08 17.06 -12.78
N ASP A 141 -21.76 17.88 -13.76
CA ASP A 141 -21.10 17.46 -15.00
C ASP A 141 -19.58 17.39 -14.77
N ASN A 142 -18.94 16.40 -15.40
CA ASN A 142 -17.50 16.22 -15.49
C ASN A 142 -16.77 16.21 -14.12
N GLN A 143 -17.43 15.70 -13.08
CA GLN A 143 -16.89 15.62 -11.73
C GLN A 143 -17.20 14.25 -11.09
N VAL A 144 -16.22 13.73 -10.35
CA VAL A 144 -16.37 12.56 -9.49
C VAL A 144 -16.83 13.02 -8.11
N LEU A 145 -17.93 12.44 -7.63
CA LEU A 145 -18.41 12.61 -6.26
C LEU A 145 -17.96 11.42 -5.39
N TYR A 146 -18.15 11.53 -4.09
CA TYR A 146 -17.85 10.46 -3.11
C TYR A 146 -19.05 10.16 -2.20
N VAL A 147 -20.25 10.52 -2.66
CA VAL A 147 -21.51 10.28 -1.95
C VAL A 147 -22.59 9.83 -2.92
N TYR A 148 -23.35 8.82 -2.51
CA TYR A 148 -24.60 8.41 -3.14
C TYR A 148 -25.74 9.18 -2.47
N SER A 149 -26.40 10.07 -3.21
CA SER A 149 -27.49 10.90 -2.70
C SER A 149 -28.86 10.35 -3.10
N PHE A 150 -29.75 10.17 -2.12
CA PHE A 150 -31.15 9.77 -2.30
C PHE A 150 -32.06 10.70 -1.51
N GLY A 151 -33.17 11.16 -2.08
CA GLY A 151 -34.06 12.09 -1.39
C GLY A 151 -35.24 12.56 -2.24
N GLN A 152 -36.25 13.10 -1.56
CA GLN A 152 -37.55 13.44 -2.17
C GLN A 152 -37.45 14.52 -3.24
N SER A 153 -36.65 15.58 -3.01
CA SER A 153 -36.60 16.76 -3.88
C SER A 153 -35.45 16.74 -4.90
N ASN A 154 -34.75 15.62 -5.03
CA ASN A 154 -33.48 15.51 -5.76
C ASN A 154 -33.39 16.22 -7.12
N TYR A 155 -32.18 16.71 -7.43
CA TYR A 155 -31.92 17.49 -8.64
C TYR A 155 -31.99 16.69 -9.95
N CYS A 156 -32.14 15.37 -9.88
CA CYS A 156 -32.21 14.47 -11.02
C CYS A 156 -33.65 14.08 -11.41
N GLY A 157 -34.66 14.50 -10.64
CA GLY A 157 -36.08 14.27 -10.95
C GLY A 157 -36.62 12.88 -10.62
N PHE A 158 -35.98 12.13 -9.71
CA PHE A 158 -36.45 10.79 -9.32
C PHE A 158 -37.52 10.85 -8.23
N SER A 159 -38.53 9.99 -8.28
CA SER A 159 -39.63 9.97 -7.28
C SER A 159 -39.58 8.78 -6.32
N ASN A 160 -38.93 7.66 -6.70
CA ASN A 160 -38.95 6.40 -5.94
C ASN A 160 -37.72 6.22 -5.01
N TRP A 161 -37.27 7.30 -4.38
CA TRP A 161 -35.95 7.37 -3.75
C TRP A 161 -35.77 6.43 -2.55
N GLN A 162 -36.82 6.12 -1.78
CA GLN A 162 -36.74 5.19 -0.64
C GLN A 162 -36.45 3.75 -1.11
N ASN A 163 -37.15 3.29 -2.15
CA ASN A 163 -36.95 1.94 -2.70
C ASN A 163 -35.58 1.81 -3.38
N THR A 164 -35.09 2.85 -4.08
CA THR A 164 -33.75 2.82 -4.67
C THR A 164 -32.65 2.91 -3.62
N MET A 165 -32.86 3.67 -2.54
CA MET A 165 -31.98 3.69 -1.38
C MET A 165 -31.93 2.32 -0.68
N GLU A 166 -33.08 1.65 -0.50
CA GLU A 166 -33.13 0.29 0.05
C GLU A 166 -32.31 -0.69 -0.81
N ALA A 167 -32.56 -0.69 -2.12
CA ALA A 167 -31.85 -1.52 -3.07
C ALA A 167 -30.34 -1.25 -3.05
N PHE A 168 -29.94 0.01 -2.96
CA PHE A 168 -28.53 0.41 -2.81
C PHE A 168 -27.91 -0.16 -1.53
N ILE A 169 -28.52 0.09 -0.35
CA ILE A 169 -27.98 -0.39 0.93
C ILE A 169 -27.84 -1.92 0.92
N ASN A 170 -28.80 -2.62 0.31
CA ASN A 170 -28.78 -4.08 0.17
C ASN A 170 -27.70 -4.58 -0.81
N ALA A 171 -27.37 -3.80 -1.84
CA ALA A 171 -26.32 -4.11 -2.81
C ALA A 171 -24.89 -3.86 -2.28
N ILE A 172 -24.72 -3.13 -1.18
CA ILE A 172 -23.41 -2.92 -0.55
C ILE A 172 -22.82 -4.29 -0.14
N SER A 173 -21.61 -4.57 -0.63
CA SER A 173 -20.92 -5.84 -0.36
C SER A 173 -20.60 -5.99 1.14
N PRO A 174 -20.60 -7.23 1.67
CA PRO A 174 -20.22 -7.49 3.06
C PRO A 174 -18.88 -6.84 3.42
N ASN A 175 -18.75 -6.41 4.67
CA ASN A 175 -17.57 -5.77 5.23
C ASN A 175 -17.19 -4.38 4.68
N HIS A 176 -17.95 -3.78 3.77
CA HIS A 176 -17.71 -2.38 3.41
C HIS A 176 -18.15 -1.46 4.56
N TYR A 177 -17.37 -0.41 4.81
CA TYR A 177 -17.77 0.63 5.76
C TYR A 177 -18.77 1.56 5.08
N VAL A 178 -19.72 2.07 5.85
CA VAL A 178 -20.81 2.92 5.37
C VAL A 178 -20.94 4.10 6.31
N LEU A 179 -20.77 5.30 5.78
CA LEU A 179 -21.15 6.55 6.43
C LEU A 179 -22.47 7.00 5.80
N ALA A 180 -23.51 7.16 6.60
CA ALA A 180 -24.80 7.69 6.19
C ALA A 180 -25.12 8.94 7.00
N TYR A 181 -25.62 9.99 6.35
CA TYR A 181 -26.09 11.18 7.06
C TYR A 181 -27.29 11.80 6.33
N THR A 182 -28.26 12.24 7.12
CA THR A 182 -29.47 12.91 6.62
C THR A 182 -29.15 14.24 5.95
N MET A 183 -29.97 14.69 5.01
CA MET A 183 -29.84 16.00 4.37
C MET A 183 -31.20 16.69 4.29
N GLY A 184 -31.58 17.42 5.34
CA GLY A 184 -32.84 18.17 5.39
C GLY A 184 -32.69 19.61 4.90
N ALA A 185 -33.51 20.03 3.94
CA ALA A 185 -33.41 21.36 3.34
C ALA A 185 -34.73 22.04 2.93
N LEU A 186 -35.66 21.33 2.26
CA LEU A 186 -36.80 22.00 1.59
C LEU A 186 -38.15 21.62 2.21
N SER A 187 -38.31 20.36 2.64
CA SER A 187 -39.53 19.82 3.22
C SER A 187 -39.58 19.95 4.75
N ALA A 188 -40.80 20.02 5.29
CA ALA A 188 -41.05 19.95 6.73
C ALA A 188 -40.79 18.54 7.30
N ASN A 189 -41.13 17.50 6.53
CA ASN A 189 -40.84 16.10 6.79
C ASN A 189 -39.67 15.71 5.88
N TYR A 190 -38.44 15.85 6.37
CA TYR A 190 -37.25 15.55 5.58
C TYR A 190 -36.71 14.17 5.97
N ALA A 191 -36.09 13.48 5.01
CA ALA A 191 -35.67 12.08 5.11
C ALA A 191 -36.77 11.07 5.48
N GLN A 192 -37.94 11.46 5.97
CA GLN A 192 -39.15 10.64 6.14
C GLN A 192 -38.89 9.30 6.86
N VAL A 193 -37.94 9.29 7.81
CA VAL A 193 -37.46 8.12 8.53
C VAL A 193 -38.61 7.38 9.22
N GLU A 194 -39.54 8.10 9.84
CA GLU A 194 -40.70 7.53 10.55
C GLU A 194 -41.64 6.74 9.61
N SER A 195 -41.60 7.02 8.31
CA SER A 195 -42.44 6.36 7.29
C SER A 195 -41.80 5.14 6.62
N TYR A 196 -40.58 4.78 6.99
CA TYR A 196 -39.86 3.69 6.34
C TYR A 196 -40.55 2.34 6.51
N SER A 197 -40.48 1.54 5.45
CA SER A 197 -40.88 0.14 5.49
C SER A 197 -40.00 -0.64 6.48
N ASN A 198 -40.51 -1.78 6.98
CA ASN A 198 -39.71 -2.64 7.83
C ASN A 198 -38.44 -3.16 7.12
N SER A 199 -38.51 -3.39 5.81
CA SER A 199 -37.36 -3.83 5.01
C SER A 199 -36.28 -2.74 4.91
N LEU A 200 -36.68 -1.48 4.76
CA LEU A 200 -35.73 -0.36 4.76
C LEU A 200 -35.09 -0.15 6.13
N TYR A 201 -35.85 -0.25 7.23
CA TYR A 201 -35.25 -0.25 8.57
C TYR A 201 -34.22 -1.38 8.72
N ASN A 202 -34.55 -2.60 8.29
CA ASN A 202 -33.61 -3.73 8.31
C ASN A 202 -32.35 -3.46 7.47
N ALA A 203 -32.48 -2.73 6.35
CA ALA A 203 -31.36 -2.35 5.52
C ALA A 203 -30.39 -1.42 6.29
N PHE A 204 -30.88 -0.43 7.04
CA PHE A 204 -30.04 0.39 7.92
C PHE A 204 -29.41 -0.43 9.06
N GLU A 205 -30.20 -1.31 9.68
CA GLU A 205 -29.73 -2.21 10.75
C GLU A 205 -28.62 -3.16 10.27
N SER A 206 -28.60 -3.51 8.99
CA SER A 206 -27.59 -4.40 8.38
C SER A 206 -26.16 -3.84 8.37
N PHE A 207 -25.97 -2.55 8.62
CA PHE A 207 -24.65 -1.96 8.87
C PHE A 207 -24.49 -1.43 10.29
N GLY A 208 -25.38 -1.85 11.20
CA GLY A 208 -25.26 -1.67 12.64
C GLY A 208 -26.13 -0.56 13.24
N ALA A 209 -26.97 0.10 12.44
CA ALA A 209 -27.85 1.15 12.96
C ALA A 209 -28.85 0.59 13.98
N VAL A 210 -29.11 1.32 15.08
CA VAL A 210 -30.13 0.97 16.08
C VAL A 210 -31.14 2.08 16.28
N ASN A 211 -30.74 3.35 16.17
CA ASN A 211 -31.66 4.44 16.47
C ASN A 211 -32.59 4.78 15.28
N ILE A 212 -32.37 4.20 14.10
CA ILE A 212 -33.10 4.53 12.87
C ILE A 212 -34.62 4.41 13.02
N ARG A 213 -35.13 3.46 13.83
CA ARG A 213 -36.57 3.29 14.09
C ARG A 213 -37.17 4.30 15.07
N THR A 214 -36.32 5.01 15.82
CA THR A 214 -36.73 5.89 16.92
C THR A 214 -36.40 7.37 16.65
N THR A 215 -35.57 7.63 15.65
CA THR A 215 -35.20 8.96 15.21
C THR A 215 -36.40 9.63 14.55
N LYS A 216 -36.72 10.85 14.99
CA LYS A 216 -37.78 11.67 14.39
C LYS A 216 -37.31 12.27 13.07
N ASP A 217 -38.27 12.55 12.18
CA ASP A 217 -38.04 13.20 10.89
C ASP A 217 -37.60 14.68 10.99
N THR A 218 -37.33 15.16 12.21
CA THR A 218 -37.10 16.57 12.54
C THR A 218 -35.79 16.84 13.29
N ILE A 219 -34.96 15.82 13.52
CA ILE A 219 -33.56 15.95 13.97
C ILE A 219 -32.51 15.44 12.95
N PRO A 220 -31.28 15.99 12.93
CA PRO A 220 -30.23 15.51 12.04
C PRO A 220 -29.63 14.21 12.59
N MET A 221 -29.17 13.34 11.71
CA MET A 221 -28.56 12.06 12.08
C MET A 221 -27.34 11.75 11.21
N ILE A 222 -26.33 11.13 11.84
CA ILE A 222 -25.14 10.55 11.22
C ILE A 222 -24.98 9.12 11.75
N ILE A 223 -24.70 8.17 10.87
CA ILE A 223 -24.45 6.77 11.18
C ILE A 223 -23.15 6.38 10.49
N PHE A 224 -22.21 5.83 11.23
CA PHE A 224 -21.02 5.20 10.68
C PHE A 224 -20.93 3.75 11.15
N GLY A 225 -20.94 2.83 10.20
CA GLY A 225 -20.98 1.41 10.48
C GLY A 225 -20.35 0.58 9.38
N LYS A 226 -20.61 -0.73 9.41
CA LYS A 226 -20.01 -1.68 8.48
C LYS A 226 -21.02 -2.77 8.12
N LYS A 227 -21.17 -3.04 6.82
CA LYS A 227 -22.11 -4.05 6.33
C LYS A 227 -21.82 -5.43 6.95
N GLY A 228 -22.84 -6.01 7.58
CA GLY A 228 -22.77 -7.27 8.34
C GLY A 228 -22.70 -7.09 9.86
N MET A 229 -22.69 -5.85 10.37
CA MET A 229 -22.84 -5.56 11.80
C MET A 229 -24.27 -5.84 12.29
N LEU A 230 -24.38 -6.17 13.57
CA LEU A 230 -25.66 -6.23 14.28
C LEU A 230 -26.10 -4.83 14.70
N ALA A 231 -27.40 -4.59 14.75
CA ALA A 231 -27.97 -3.34 15.27
C ALA A 231 -27.37 -2.98 16.64
N GLY A 232 -26.88 -1.75 16.77
CA GLY A 232 -26.25 -1.21 17.98
C GLY A 232 -24.72 -1.24 17.94
N GLN A 233 -24.12 -1.79 16.88
CA GLN A 233 -22.66 -1.78 16.69
C GLN A 233 -22.16 -0.59 15.86
N ALA A 234 -23.06 0.15 15.18
CA ALA A 234 -22.68 1.38 14.49
C ALA A 234 -22.41 2.51 15.50
N HIS A 235 -21.51 3.41 15.12
CA HIS A 235 -21.34 4.69 15.79
C HIS A 235 -22.38 5.66 15.23
N GLU A 236 -23.27 6.16 16.09
CA GLU A 236 -24.37 7.03 15.71
C GLU A 236 -24.35 8.33 16.50
N VAL A 237 -24.61 9.44 15.82
CA VAL A 237 -24.86 10.74 16.44
C VAL A 237 -26.17 11.27 15.87
N ARG A 238 -27.08 11.73 16.74
CA ARG A 238 -28.33 12.40 16.35
C ARG A 238 -28.53 13.65 17.17
N GLY A 239 -29.16 14.66 16.59
CA GLY A 239 -29.57 15.84 17.34
C GLY A 239 -30.75 15.56 18.28
N LEU A 240 -31.01 16.50 19.17
CA LEU A 240 -32.20 16.55 20.02
C LEU A 240 -33.25 17.53 19.49
N LYS A 241 -32.81 18.51 18.69
CA LYS A 241 -33.64 19.55 18.09
C LYS A 241 -33.29 19.74 16.60
N LYS A 242 -34.21 20.35 15.86
CA LYS A 242 -34.05 20.68 14.44
C LYS A 242 -32.85 21.58 14.15
N SER A 243 -32.51 22.46 15.10
CA SER A 243 -31.42 23.43 14.96
C SER A 243 -30.04 22.92 15.37
N ASP A 244 -29.93 21.64 15.78
CA ASP A 244 -28.67 21.10 16.24
C ASP A 244 -27.70 20.88 15.07
N ASN A 245 -26.43 21.18 15.31
CA ASN A 245 -25.33 20.83 14.43
C ASN A 245 -24.54 19.73 15.11
N ILE A 246 -24.48 18.56 14.47
CA ILE A 246 -23.85 17.37 15.01
C ILE A 246 -22.58 17.03 14.25
N THR A 247 -21.64 16.35 14.92
CA THR A 247 -20.40 15.87 14.31
C THR A 247 -20.12 14.46 14.79
N LEU A 248 -19.69 13.61 13.87
CA LEU A 248 -19.18 12.28 14.13
C LEU A 248 -17.74 12.20 13.63
N GLU A 249 -16.83 11.73 14.48
CA GLU A 249 -15.44 11.43 14.14
C GLU A 249 -15.17 9.95 14.42
N ASP A 250 -14.57 9.27 13.45
CA ASP A 250 -14.21 7.85 13.57
C ASP A 250 -13.03 7.53 12.64
N SER A 251 -12.67 6.26 12.52
CA SER A 251 -11.57 5.82 11.67
C SER A 251 -11.79 4.44 11.05
N ILE A 252 -11.23 4.26 9.86
CA ILE A 252 -11.11 2.97 9.19
C ILE A 252 -9.68 2.48 9.36
N LYS A 253 -9.50 1.32 10.00
CA LYS A 253 -8.21 0.63 10.02
C LYS A 253 -8.12 -0.26 8.79
N THR A 254 -7.20 0.05 7.87
CA THR A 254 -6.97 -0.79 6.69
C THR A 254 -6.52 -2.17 7.14
N ARG A 255 -6.80 -3.15 6.29
CA ARG A 255 -6.47 -4.55 6.54
C ARG A 255 -5.84 -5.14 5.30
N TRP A 256 -4.75 -4.50 4.85
CA TRP A 256 -3.98 -4.96 3.70
C TRP A 256 -3.58 -6.42 3.94
N ASN A 257 -3.84 -7.23 2.93
CA ASN A 257 -3.64 -8.66 2.98
C ASN A 257 -2.65 -9.13 1.92
N SER A 258 -1.97 -8.18 1.27
CA SER A 258 -0.97 -8.44 0.25
C SER A 258 0.04 -7.30 0.15
N GLY A 259 1.20 -7.62 -0.39
CA GLY A 259 2.30 -6.68 -0.64
C GLY A 259 3.52 -7.42 -1.17
N TYR A 260 4.67 -6.76 -1.29
CA TYR A 260 5.89 -7.42 -1.74
C TYR A 260 7.17 -6.96 -1.05
N ILE A 261 8.16 -7.85 -1.12
CA ILE A 261 9.57 -7.59 -0.80
C ILE A 261 10.38 -7.80 -2.08
N ALA A 262 11.17 -6.82 -2.47
CA ALA A 262 12.08 -6.92 -3.60
C ALA A 262 13.53 -6.81 -3.13
N SER A 263 14.37 -7.78 -3.53
CA SER A 263 15.76 -7.87 -3.12
C SER A 263 16.58 -6.66 -3.57
N GLU A 264 17.77 -6.54 -3.01
CA GLU A 264 18.88 -5.82 -3.66
C GLU A 264 19.15 -6.38 -5.08
N ILE A 265 19.89 -5.63 -5.89
CA ILE A 265 20.31 -6.09 -7.22
C ILE A 265 21.37 -7.17 -7.03
N ILE A 266 21.19 -8.28 -7.73
CA ILE A 266 22.05 -9.47 -7.68
C ILE A 266 22.90 -9.51 -8.94
N GLY A 267 24.20 -9.77 -8.79
CA GLY A 267 25.15 -9.79 -9.91
C GLY A 267 26.14 -8.63 -9.86
N PRO A 268 26.87 -8.35 -10.95
CA PRO A 268 26.75 -9.00 -12.25
C PRO A 268 27.26 -10.45 -12.28
N SER A 269 26.75 -11.24 -13.22
CA SER A 269 27.02 -12.67 -13.38
C SER A 269 27.44 -12.99 -14.81
N PHE A 270 28.37 -13.94 -14.97
CA PHE A 270 28.66 -14.57 -16.27
C PHE A 270 27.83 -15.84 -16.50
N LYS A 271 27.34 -16.47 -15.42
CA LYS A 271 26.51 -17.67 -15.52
C LYS A 271 25.67 -17.85 -14.26
N TRP A 272 24.35 -17.82 -14.43
CA TRP A 272 23.39 -18.16 -13.38
C TRP A 272 23.36 -19.67 -13.15
N LYS A 273 23.43 -20.12 -11.89
CA LYS A 273 23.43 -21.55 -11.56
C LYS A 273 22.08 -21.97 -10.98
N SER A 274 21.80 -21.59 -9.74
CA SER A 274 20.60 -22.03 -9.03
C SER A 274 20.01 -20.93 -8.15
N LEU A 275 18.70 -21.00 -7.93
CA LEU A 275 17.95 -20.15 -7.01
C LEU A 275 17.35 -21.03 -5.91
N HIS A 276 17.50 -20.61 -4.65
CA HIS A 276 17.00 -21.32 -3.48
C HIS A 276 16.30 -20.32 -2.57
N TRP A 277 15.05 -20.57 -2.20
CA TRP A 277 14.29 -19.67 -1.34
C TRP A 277 13.40 -20.45 -0.37
N GLN A 278 13.14 -19.86 0.78
CA GLN A 278 12.40 -20.50 1.86
C GLN A 278 11.47 -19.50 2.53
N LEU A 279 10.21 -19.94 2.67
CA LEU A 279 9.19 -19.26 3.44
C LEU A 279 8.91 -20.04 4.72
N LYS A 280 8.53 -19.33 5.76
CA LYS A 280 7.93 -19.89 6.97
C LYS A 280 6.53 -19.31 7.10
N GLN A 281 5.53 -20.19 7.19
CA GLN A 281 4.17 -19.79 7.52
C GLN A 281 4.16 -19.17 8.92
N PHE A 282 3.39 -18.09 9.07
CA PHE A 282 3.20 -17.46 10.36
C PHE A 282 2.06 -18.11 11.12
N ASP A 283 0.95 -18.42 10.44
CA ASP A 283 -0.21 -19.08 11.02
C ASP A 283 -0.11 -20.60 11.02
N ILE A 284 -0.83 -21.22 11.95
CA ILE A 284 -0.95 -22.69 12.10
C ILE A 284 -1.72 -23.29 10.92
N ASN A 285 -2.69 -22.55 10.37
CA ASN A 285 -3.55 -23.00 9.28
C ASN A 285 -3.12 -22.38 7.94
N PRO A 286 -3.23 -23.10 6.81
CA PRO A 286 -2.92 -22.57 5.48
C PRO A 286 -3.84 -21.39 5.11
N GLY A 287 -3.28 -20.37 4.46
CA GLY A 287 -4.00 -19.17 3.96
C GLY A 287 -3.09 -18.27 3.11
N ASP A 288 -1.79 -18.35 3.39
CA ASP A 288 -0.71 -17.69 2.67
C ASP A 288 -0.51 -18.21 1.23
N THR A 289 -0.51 -17.28 0.28
CA THR A 289 0.02 -17.45 -1.07
C THR A 289 1.26 -16.59 -1.23
N THR A 290 2.33 -17.15 -1.81
CA THR A 290 3.51 -16.37 -2.19
C THR A 290 4.00 -16.77 -3.56
N ILE A 291 4.29 -15.76 -4.37
CA ILE A 291 4.84 -15.90 -5.73
C ILE A 291 6.19 -15.18 -5.75
N LEU A 292 7.26 -15.90 -6.11
CA LEU A 292 8.57 -15.31 -6.31
C LEU A 292 8.78 -15.02 -7.80
N LYS A 293 8.86 -13.74 -8.16
CA LYS A 293 9.22 -13.32 -9.51
C LYS A 293 10.73 -13.21 -9.65
N LEU A 294 11.26 -13.77 -10.73
CA LEU A 294 12.61 -13.53 -11.22
C LEU A 294 12.56 -12.37 -12.22
N VAL A 295 13.22 -11.27 -11.88
CA VAL A 295 13.32 -10.09 -12.75
C VAL A 295 14.75 -9.99 -13.28
N GLY A 296 14.90 -10.04 -14.60
CA GLY A 296 16.16 -9.81 -15.29
C GLY A 296 16.39 -8.32 -15.52
N ILE A 297 17.64 -7.88 -15.39
CA ILE A 297 18.05 -6.50 -15.62
C ILE A 297 19.14 -6.49 -16.69
N LYS A 298 18.83 -5.87 -17.84
CA LYS A 298 19.75 -5.71 -18.96
C LYS A 298 20.87 -4.72 -18.63
N ALA A 299 21.94 -4.73 -19.42
CA ALA A 299 23.07 -3.80 -19.26
C ALA A 299 22.65 -2.31 -19.35
N ASN A 300 21.58 -2.00 -20.09
CA ASN A 300 21.00 -0.65 -20.18
C ASN A 300 20.06 -0.30 -19.01
N GLY A 301 19.89 -1.19 -18.02
CA GLY A 301 19.01 -0.98 -16.86
C GLY A 301 17.54 -1.37 -17.07
N GLN A 302 17.12 -1.76 -18.27
CA GLN A 302 15.75 -2.24 -18.53
C GLN A 302 15.48 -3.51 -17.72
N LYS A 303 14.29 -3.58 -17.10
CA LYS A 303 13.86 -4.70 -16.27
C LYS A 303 12.75 -5.49 -16.95
N ASP A 304 12.94 -6.80 -17.05
CA ASP A 304 11.97 -7.73 -17.63
C ASP A 304 11.63 -8.82 -16.60
N THR A 305 10.35 -9.14 -16.42
CA THR A 305 9.96 -10.29 -15.58
C THR A 305 10.12 -11.56 -16.40
N LEU A 306 11.02 -12.45 -15.96
CA LEU A 306 11.39 -13.64 -16.73
C LEU A 306 10.51 -14.85 -16.38
N VAL A 307 10.28 -15.09 -15.09
CA VAL A 307 9.50 -16.22 -14.60
C VAL A 307 8.91 -15.93 -13.22
N SER A 308 7.79 -16.58 -12.90
CA SER A 308 7.17 -16.55 -11.57
C SER A 308 7.14 -17.96 -10.99
N PHE A 309 7.77 -18.16 -9.83
CA PHE A 309 7.76 -19.40 -9.09
C PHE A 309 6.68 -19.36 -8.01
N VAL A 310 5.91 -20.43 -7.88
CA VAL A 310 4.97 -20.64 -6.77
C VAL A 310 5.64 -21.40 -5.63
N LYS A 311 5.04 -21.37 -4.44
CA LYS A 311 5.55 -21.95 -3.19
C LYS A 311 6.09 -23.38 -3.31
N ASP A 312 5.62 -24.17 -4.26
CA ASP A 312 5.99 -25.58 -4.43
C ASP A 312 7.39 -25.77 -5.09
N SER A 313 8.02 -24.70 -5.57
CA SER A 313 9.37 -24.72 -6.14
C SER A 313 10.31 -23.87 -5.30
N THR A 314 10.77 -24.40 -4.16
CA THR A 314 11.73 -23.71 -3.27
C THR A 314 13.17 -23.76 -3.78
N ASP A 315 13.48 -24.75 -4.63
CA ASP A 315 14.80 -24.94 -5.24
C ASP A 315 14.68 -25.02 -6.78
N VAL A 316 15.37 -24.12 -7.46
CA VAL A 316 15.50 -24.06 -8.92
C VAL A 316 16.97 -24.33 -9.25
N LEU A 317 17.28 -25.59 -9.57
CA LEU A 317 18.66 -26.05 -9.75
C LEU A 317 19.31 -25.61 -11.07
N ALA A 318 18.49 -25.37 -12.09
CA ALA A 318 18.92 -24.97 -13.44
C ALA A 318 18.39 -23.57 -13.79
N LEU A 319 18.79 -22.56 -13.00
CA LEU A 319 18.32 -21.18 -13.18
C LEU A 319 18.66 -20.61 -14.56
N TYR A 320 19.76 -21.05 -15.17
CA TYR A 320 20.17 -20.68 -16.52
C TYR A 320 19.13 -21.02 -17.61
N ASN A 321 18.20 -21.95 -17.37
CA ASN A 321 17.11 -22.22 -18.31
C ASN A 321 16.06 -21.09 -18.36
N TYR A 322 16.05 -20.22 -17.35
CA TYR A 322 15.11 -19.10 -17.22
C TYR A 322 15.76 -17.74 -17.49
N VAL A 323 17.09 -17.66 -17.44
CA VAL A 323 17.83 -16.41 -17.60
C VAL A 323 19.18 -16.62 -18.28
N ASP A 324 19.39 -15.86 -19.35
CA ASP A 324 20.68 -15.73 -20.02
C ASP A 324 21.48 -14.58 -19.38
N ALA A 325 22.66 -14.88 -18.84
CA ALA A 325 23.54 -13.91 -18.21
C ALA A 325 24.15 -12.90 -19.19
N THR A 326 24.24 -13.23 -20.48
CA THR A 326 24.72 -12.31 -21.53
C THR A 326 23.71 -11.20 -21.82
N ILE A 327 22.42 -11.49 -21.67
CA ILE A 327 21.32 -10.53 -21.85
C ILE A 327 21.00 -9.83 -20.52
N TYR A 328 20.92 -10.59 -19.43
CA TYR A 328 20.57 -10.14 -18.09
C TYR A 328 21.73 -10.42 -17.12
N PRO A 329 22.79 -9.60 -17.14
CA PRO A 329 23.92 -9.78 -16.24
C PRO A 329 23.53 -9.55 -14.77
N ASN A 330 22.44 -8.84 -14.51
CA ASN A 330 21.93 -8.57 -13.17
C ASN A 330 20.50 -9.12 -13.00
N LEU A 331 20.15 -9.48 -11.77
CA LEU A 331 18.83 -9.98 -11.39
C LEU A 331 18.26 -9.20 -10.21
N GLN A 332 16.95 -9.30 -10.03
CA GLN A 332 16.24 -8.90 -8.83
C GLN A 332 15.15 -9.94 -8.52
N LEU A 333 15.01 -10.31 -7.26
CA LEU A 333 13.95 -11.22 -6.80
C LEU A 333 12.82 -10.40 -6.19
N VAL A 334 11.57 -10.71 -6.53
CA VAL A 334 10.39 -10.03 -5.97
C VAL A 334 9.43 -11.06 -5.40
N ALA A 335 9.32 -11.12 -4.07
CA ALA A 335 8.39 -11.99 -3.36
C ALA A 335 7.05 -11.26 -3.18
N LEU A 336 6.06 -11.62 -4.00
CA LEU A 336 4.68 -11.18 -3.84
C LEU A 336 3.99 -12.05 -2.80
N MET A 337 3.48 -11.41 -1.75
CA MET A 337 2.89 -12.07 -0.60
C MET A 337 1.41 -11.72 -0.50
N LYS A 338 0.58 -12.70 -0.16
CA LYS A 338 -0.86 -12.53 0.02
C LYS A 338 -1.38 -13.52 1.05
N ASP A 339 -2.25 -13.10 1.95
CA ASP A 339 -2.98 -14.00 2.86
C ASP A 339 -4.41 -13.49 3.03
N ASN A 340 -5.37 -14.18 2.40
CA ASN A 340 -6.77 -13.77 2.44
C ASN A 340 -7.49 -14.19 3.73
N ILE A 341 -6.91 -15.06 4.55
CA ILE A 341 -7.60 -15.69 5.68
C ILE A 341 -7.22 -14.99 6.98
N HIS A 342 -5.95 -15.08 7.40
CA HIS A 342 -5.51 -14.58 8.69
C HIS A 342 -4.92 -13.16 8.59
N ARG A 343 -4.62 -12.73 7.36
CA ARG A 343 -4.01 -11.45 7.01
C ARG A 343 -2.68 -11.25 7.71
N THR A 344 -1.91 -12.32 7.87
CA THR A 344 -0.53 -12.24 8.35
C THR A 344 0.42 -12.29 7.16
N SER A 345 1.57 -11.62 7.29
CA SER A 345 2.55 -11.63 6.21
C SER A 345 3.35 -12.94 6.27
N PRO A 346 3.46 -13.69 5.16
CA PRO A 346 4.38 -14.83 5.04
C PRO A 346 5.81 -14.41 5.37
N GLN A 347 6.53 -15.22 6.15
CA GLN A 347 7.88 -14.86 6.60
C GLN A 347 8.93 -15.40 5.63
N LEU A 348 9.50 -14.54 4.79
CA LEU A 348 10.67 -14.87 3.98
C LEU A 348 11.88 -15.14 4.89
N ARG A 349 12.39 -16.37 4.86
CA ARG A 349 13.53 -16.78 5.70
C ARG A 349 14.83 -16.74 4.96
N LYS A 350 14.79 -17.11 3.69
CA LYS A 350 15.98 -17.20 2.86
C LYS A 350 15.60 -16.95 1.40
N TRP A 351 16.50 -16.28 0.71
CA TRP A 351 16.68 -16.44 -0.73
C TRP A 351 18.17 -16.38 -1.07
N GLN A 352 18.53 -17.08 -2.13
CA GLN A 352 19.92 -17.30 -2.49
C GLN A 352 19.99 -17.58 -3.98
N VAL A 353 20.93 -16.91 -4.65
CA VAL A 353 21.26 -17.17 -6.04
C VAL A 353 22.73 -17.55 -6.10
N LEU A 354 23.03 -18.73 -6.63
CA LEU A 354 24.40 -19.16 -6.91
C LEU A 354 24.73 -18.83 -8.36
N TYR A 355 25.93 -18.29 -8.58
CA TYR A 355 26.36 -17.86 -9.90
C TYR A 355 27.87 -17.70 -10.00
N ASP A 356 28.35 -17.60 -11.24
CA ASP A 356 29.73 -17.22 -11.56
C ASP A 356 29.83 -15.70 -11.60
N GLN A 357 30.44 -15.15 -10.55
CA GLN A 357 30.58 -13.71 -10.34
C GLN A 357 31.50 -13.08 -11.38
N ALA A 358 31.23 -11.82 -11.73
CA ALA A 358 32.19 -10.99 -12.45
C ALA A 358 33.43 -10.67 -11.57
N PRO A 359 34.60 -10.36 -12.16
CA PRO A 359 35.75 -9.88 -11.41
C PRO A 359 35.44 -8.56 -10.70
N GLU A 360 36.00 -8.38 -9.51
CA GLU A 360 35.81 -7.20 -8.67
C GLU A 360 37.14 -6.48 -8.48
N CYS A 361 37.16 -5.16 -8.66
CA CYS A 361 38.33 -4.35 -8.35
C CYS A 361 38.03 -3.27 -7.32
N ALA A 362 39.08 -2.87 -6.61
CA ALA A 362 39.07 -1.71 -5.73
C ALA A 362 40.29 -0.83 -6.01
N ILE A 363 40.12 0.47 -5.76
CA ILE A 363 41.25 1.41 -5.73
C ILE A 363 42.07 1.08 -4.48
N ASN A 364 43.38 0.91 -4.63
CA ASN A 364 44.29 0.65 -3.52
C ASN A 364 45.37 1.73 -3.43
N PRO A 365 45.10 2.88 -2.78
CA PRO A 365 46.02 4.02 -2.77
C PRO A 365 47.43 3.69 -2.24
N LEU A 366 47.55 2.69 -1.36
CA LEU A 366 48.83 2.25 -0.80
C LEU A 366 49.78 1.67 -1.87
N LYS A 367 49.26 1.25 -3.02
CA LYS A 367 50.05 0.74 -4.16
C LYS A 367 50.61 1.82 -5.09
N GLY A 368 50.54 3.09 -4.69
CA GLY A 368 51.24 4.18 -5.37
C GLY A 368 50.32 5.25 -5.96
N PHE A 369 49.33 5.72 -5.18
CA PHE A 369 48.65 6.95 -5.51
C PHE A 369 49.68 8.09 -5.61
N ALA A 370 49.78 8.71 -6.78
CA ALA A 370 50.69 9.82 -7.03
C ALA A 370 49.99 10.89 -7.86
N ALA A 371 49.93 12.12 -7.32
CA ALA A 371 49.78 13.32 -8.11
C ALA A 371 51.18 13.67 -8.63
N ILE A 372 51.36 13.70 -9.95
CA ILE A 372 52.70 13.83 -10.53
C ILE A 372 53.26 15.26 -10.40
N ASN A 373 52.41 16.25 -10.11
CA ASN A 373 52.79 17.66 -10.01
C ASN A 373 52.36 18.21 -8.63
N ASP A 374 53.32 18.72 -7.85
CA ASP A 374 53.11 19.35 -6.54
C ASP A 374 52.71 20.82 -6.62
N THR A 375 53.03 21.46 -7.75
CA THR A 375 52.73 22.86 -8.07
C THR A 375 52.22 22.92 -9.51
N LEU A 376 51.10 23.63 -9.74
CA LEU A 376 50.43 23.72 -11.04
C LEU A 376 50.18 25.19 -11.39
N MET A 377 50.54 25.58 -12.62
CA MET A 377 50.17 26.86 -13.21
C MET A 377 48.92 26.71 -14.09
N GLU A 378 48.27 27.83 -14.39
CA GLU A 378 47.13 27.85 -15.32
C GLU A 378 47.55 27.32 -16.70
N GLY A 379 46.86 26.29 -17.17
CA GLY A 379 47.18 25.59 -18.42
C GLY A 379 48.01 24.30 -18.25
N ASP A 380 48.49 23.98 -17.05
CA ASP A 380 49.26 22.76 -16.82
C ASP A 380 48.38 21.49 -16.87
N GLN A 381 48.95 20.43 -17.45
CA GLN A 381 48.33 19.11 -17.45
C GLN A 381 48.68 18.36 -16.16
N VAL A 382 47.64 17.97 -15.42
CA VAL A 382 47.80 17.10 -14.24
C VAL A 382 47.74 15.64 -14.67
N ARG A 383 48.67 14.83 -14.15
CA ARG A 383 48.63 13.37 -14.28
C ARG A 383 48.43 12.73 -12.91
N TYR A 384 47.45 11.85 -12.83
CA TYR A 384 47.19 11.02 -11.65
C TYR A 384 47.52 9.57 -11.96
N LYS A 385 48.15 8.89 -10.99
CA LYS A 385 48.25 7.43 -10.99
C LYS A 385 47.32 6.89 -9.91
N ILE A 386 46.31 6.14 -10.33
CA ILE A 386 45.34 5.49 -9.44
C ILE A 386 45.56 3.98 -9.56
N PRO A 387 46.24 3.33 -8.61
CA PRO A 387 46.41 1.89 -8.61
C PRO A 387 45.08 1.18 -8.34
N ILE A 388 44.80 0.17 -9.17
CA ILE A 388 43.58 -0.63 -9.11
C ILE A 388 43.99 -2.08 -8.95
N GLU A 389 43.34 -2.76 -8.00
CA GLU A 389 43.64 -4.12 -7.64
C GLU A 389 42.40 -5.00 -7.80
N ASN A 390 42.60 -6.19 -8.37
CA ASN A 390 41.60 -7.24 -8.33
C ASN A 390 41.52 -7.78 -6.90
N ILE A 391 40.39 -7.55 -6.24
CA ILE A 391 40.11 -8.05 -4.89
C ILE A 391 39.19 -9.28 -4.92
N GLY A 392 38.72 -9.67 -6.11
CA GLY A 392 37.87 -10.83 -6.34
C GLY A 392 38.67 -12.12 -6.53
N LYS A 393 37.93 -13.23 -6.70
CA LYS A 393 38.49 -14.56 -7.00
C LYS A 393 38.62 -14.83 -8.50
N VAL A 394 38.01 -13.99 -9.33
CA VAL A 394 37.94 -14.15 -10.78
C VAL A 394 38.90 -13.15 -11.42
N THR A 395 39.73 -13.61 -12.35
CA THR A 395 40.68 -12.76 -13.09
C THR A 395 39.97 -11.92 -14.14
N PHE A 396 40.45 -10.70 -14.38
CA PHE A 396 40.02 -9.90 -15.53
C PHE A 396 40.48 -10.58 -16.84
N LEU A 397 39.56 -10.76 -17.79
CA LEU A 397 39.85 -11.35 -19.10
C LEU A 397 40.22 -10.30 -20.16
N ASP A 398 39.93 -9.02 -19.88
CA ASP A 398 40.17 -7.89 -20.77
C ASP A 398 40.49 -6.61 -19.95
N SER A 399 40.85 -5.55 -20.65
CA SER A 399 41.08 -4.20 -20.15
C SER A 399 39.85 -3.60 -19.45
N LEU A 400 40.11 -2.73 -18.48
CA LEU A 400 39.08 -1.99 -17.75
C LEU A 400 38.88 -0.60 -18.39
N VAL A 401 37.63 -0.27 -18.70
CA VAL A 401 37.25 1.06 -19.17
C VAL A 401 36.96 1.96 -17.97
N PHE A 402 37.64 3.11 -17.92
CA PHE A 402 37.40 4.16 -16.93
C PHE A 402 36.81 5.39 -17.61
N THR A 403 35.65 5.82 -17.11
CA THR A 403 35.06 7.13 -17.40
C THR A 403 35.26 8.01 -16.17
N TYR A 404 35.92 9.15 -16.36
CA TYR A 404 36.24 10.13 -15.31
C TYR A 404 35.52 11.46 -15.55
#